data_AF-A0A0X3XUU7-F1
#
_entry.id   AF-A0A0X3XUU7-F1
#
_cell.length_a   1.000
_cell.length_b   1.000
_cell.length_c   1.000
_cell.angle_alpha   90.00
_cell.angle_beta   90.00
_cell.angle_gamma   90.00
#
_symmetry.space_group_name_H-M   'P 1'
#
loop_
_entity.id
_entity.type
_entity.pdbx_description
1 polymer ?
#
loop_
_entity_poly.entity_id
_entity_poly.type
_entity_poly.pdbx_seq_one_letter_code
_entity_poly.pdbx_strand_id
1 'polypeptide(L)'
;MSRTRKTTILAALAAAGALFAAGPPGTARAAGGSPDPVGHELWASATIEPGRAGIVQAGGYEGAPLGAGSVLTLTAPAGTRVTGVPFAASGFRGSVAAGGHSASYAFQGTAAAGAWHGRTFPFVLTVSPDAEPGTRLPDCTLDLRDAKGTVHQRGGCAVTVGLPAPTLSRPDSGVALGGSPETSGTAYPGAQVTVVDALEQEVCSATAAPDGTWSCVPGIPLAAGPGRLQATATLNGVSATSEQIDITVAG
;
A
#
# COMPACT_ATOMS: atom_id res chain seq x y z
N MET A 1 -49.59 -70.91 42.67
CA MET A 1 -48.79 -70.91 43.92
C MET A 1 -47.40 -70.38 43.61
N SER A 2 -46.86 -69.55 44.52
CA SER A 2 -45.47 -69.06 44.63
C SER A 2 -44.84 -68.23 43.49
N ARG A 3 -44.66 -66.94 43.82
CA ARG A 3 -43.81 -65.91 43.19
C ARG A 3 -42.33 -66.30 43.18
N THR A 4 -41.56 -65.81 42.18
CA THR A 4 -40.27 -65.13 42.47
C THR A 4 -39.84 -64.22 41.32
N ARG A 5 -39.57 -62.94 41.63
CA ARG A 5 -38.89 -61.95 40.78
C ARG A 5 -37.38 -62.13 40.92
N LYS A 6 -36.59 -61.79 39.88
CA LYS A 6 -35.30 -61.11 40.01
C LYS A 6 -34.87 -60.43 38.71
N THR A 7 -34.22 -59.29 38.91
CA THR A 7 -33.95 -58.16 38.01
C THR A 7 -32.56 -58.27 37.36
N THR A 8 -32.29 -57.35 36.41
CA THR A 8 -30.96 -56.78 36.00
C THR A 8 -30.19 -57.64 34.96
N ILE A 9 -29.51 -57.14 33.92
CA ILE A 9 -28.73 -55.90 33.69
C ILE A 9 -28.69 -55.57 32.17
N LEU A 10 -28.78 -54.28 31.79
CA LEU A 10 -28.42 -53.75 30.47
C LEU A 10 -26.89 -53.70 30.31
N ALA A 11 -26.36 -54.25 29.22
CA ALA A 11 -24.98 -54.00 28.78
C ALA A 11 -24.98 -53.21 27.47
N ALA A 12 -24.30 -52.07 27.50
CA ALA A 12 -24.13 -51.14 26.40
C ALA A 12 -23.12 -51.65 25.37
N LEU A 13 -23.44 -51.49 24.08
CA LEU A 13 -22.55 -51.69 22.95
C LEU A 13 -21.83 -50.37 22.63
N ALA A 14 -20.52 -50.36 22.81
CA ALA A 14 -19.64 -49.30 22.32
C ALA A 14 -19.30 -49.57 20.84
N ALA A 15 -19.71 -48.67 19.96
CA ALA A 15 -19.31 -48.66 18.56
C ALA A 15 -18.08 -47.76 18.39
N ALA A 16 -16.98 -48.34 17.91
CA ALA A 16 -15.79 -47.62 17.48
C ALA A 16 -16.04 -47.04 16.07
N GLY A 17 -15.97 -45.72 15.94
CA GLY A 17 -16.05 -44.98 14.68
C GLY A 17 -14.86 -44.04 14.54
N ALA A 18 -14.11 -44.21 13.46
CA ALA A 18 -12.82 -43.60 13.20
C ALA A 18 -12.85 -42.05 13.13
N LEU A 19 -11.84 -41.43 13.75
CA LEU A 19 -11.54 -40.00 13.64
C LEU A 19 -10.86 -39.71 12.29
N PHE A 20 -11.57 -39.06 11.38
CA PHE A 20 -10.96 -38.31 10.28
C PHE A 20 -10.51 -36.95 10.82
N ALA A 21 -9.21 -36.70 10.87
CA ALA A 21 -8.65 -35.40 11.20
C ALA A 21 -8.88 -34.43 10.03
N ALA A 22 -9.88 -33.57 10.16
CA ALA A 22 -10.05 -32.39 9.31
C ALA A 22 -9.04 -31.31 9.76
N GLY A 23 -8.02 -31.06 8.94
CA GLY A 23 -7.18 -29.87 9.07
C GLY A 23 -7.97 -28.63 8.63
N PRO A 24 -7.83 -27.47 9.31
CA PRO A 24 -8.53 -26.26 8.88
C PRO A 24 -7.96 -25.75 7.54
N PRO A 25 -8.79 -25.08 6.72
CA PRO A 25 -8.33 -24.46 5.49
C PRO A 25 -7.31 -23.36 5.82
N GLY A 26 -6.13 -23.47 5.21
CA GLY A 26 -5.10 -22.45 5.28
C GLY A 26 -5.64 -21.16 4.67
N THR A 27 -5.74 -20.12 5.50
CA THR A 27 -5.96 -18.76 5.03
C THR A 27 -4.70 -18.32 4.29
N ALA A 28 -4.77 -18.25 2.97
CA ALA A 28 -3.81 -17.51 2.17
C ALA A 28 -3.90 -16.04 2.61
N ARG A 29 -2.97 -15.64 3.46
CA ARG A 29 -2.83 -14.26 3.92
C ARG A 29 -2.22 -13.47 2.78
N ALA A 30 -3.02 -12.64 2.13
CA ALA A 30 -2.53 -11.60 1.23
C ALA A 30 -1.45 -10.79 1.97
N ALA A 31 -0.20 -10.88 1.51
CA ALA A 31 0.88 -10.03 1.95
C ALA A 31 0.75 -8.70 1.21
N GLY A 32 0.02 -7.75 1.80
CA GLY A 32 -0.26 -6.46 1.17
C GLY A 32 -0.56 -5.32 2.14
N GLY A 33 -0.20 -5.47 3.42
CA GLY A 33 -0.25 -4.38 4.39
C GLY A 33 1.11 -4.25 5.06
N SER A 34 1.71 -3.08 4.95
CA SER A 34 2.79 -2.71 5.88
C SER A 34 2.25 -2.92 7.30
N PRO A 35 2.98 -3.59 8.21
CA PRO A 35 2.50 -3.77 9.56
C PRO A 35 2.46 -2.38 10.21
N ASP A 36 1.26 -1.83 10.37
CA ASP A 36 1.06 -0.74 11.31
C ASP A 36 1.55 -1.25 12.67
N PRO A 37 2.55 -0.60 13.30
CA PRO A 37 2.97 -1.01 14.62
C PRO A 37 1.78 -0.87 15.57
N VAL A 38 1.47 -1.97 16.26
CA VAL A 38 0.38 -2.04 17.23
C VAL A 38 0.78 -1.18 18.44
N GLY A 39 0.20 0.01 18.54
CA GLY A 39 0.18 0.84 19.74
C GLY A 39 0.59 2.28 19.50
N HIS A 40 -0.31 3.22 19.84
CA HIS A 40 -0.12 4.58 20.40
C HIS A 40 1.10 5.44 20.02
N GLU A 41 1.79 5.14 18.92
CA GLU A 41 3.02 5.79 18.50
C GLU A 41 2.76 6.73 17.33
N LEU A 42 3.54 7.81 17.29
CA LEU A 42 3.42 8.81 16.26
C LEU A 42 3.97 8.17 14.99
N TRP A 43 3.13 7.99 13.97
CA TRP A 43 3.52 7.22 12.79
C TRP A 43 2.99 7.86 11.52
N ALA A 44 3.69 7.58 10.42
CA ALA A 44 3.20 7.85 9.09
C ALA A 44 3.78 6.85 8.08
N SER A 45 3.08 6.60 6.99
CA SER A 45 3.62 5.85 5.86
C SER A 45 3.13 6.45 4.54
N ALA A 46 3.91 6.26 3.49
CA ALA A 46 3.51 6.61 2.12
C ALA A 46 4.32 5.81 1.10
N THR A 47 3.71 5.55 -0.05
CA THR A 47 4.40 5.11 -1.26
C THR A 47 4.37 6.26 -2.26
N ILE A 48 5.53 6.71 -2.74
CA ILE A 48 5.65 7.89 -3.61
C ILE A 48 6.55 7.54 -4.79
N GLU A 49 6.08 7.78 -6.01
CA GLU A 49 6.87 7.53 -7.23
C GLU A 49 8.14 8.39 -7.31
N PRO A 50 9.20 7.90 -7.98
CA PRO A 50 10.40 8.69 -8.27
C PRO A 50 10.04 10.02 -8.95
N GLY A 51 10.62 11.13 -8.47
CA GLY A 51 10.42 12.45 -9.06
C GLY A 51 9.02 13.03 -8.87
N ARG A 52 8.17 12.41 -8.05
CA ARG A 52 6.84 12.91 -7.70
C ARG A 52 6.76 13.41 -6.27
N ALA A 53 5.74 14.21 -6.01
CA ALA A 53 5.35 14.61 -4.67
C ALA A 53 4.21 13.71 -4.16
N GLY A 54 4.26 13.34 -2.89
CA GLY A 54 3.22 12.59 -2.20
C GLY A 54 2.99 13.10 -0.79
N ILE A 55 1.84 12.75 -0.21
CA ILE A 55 1.45 13.20 1.13
C ILE A 55 1.76 12.09 2.15
N VAL A 56 2.54 12.43 3.16
CA VAL A 56 2.79 11.62 4.35
C VAL A 56 1.89 12.12 5.48
N GLN A 57 1.01 11.25 5.96
CA GLN A 57 0.00 11.60 6.97
C GLN A 57 0.50 11.21 8.37
N ALA A 58 1.01 12.17 9.13
CA ALA A 58 1.53 11.91 10.47
C ALA A 58 0.44 12.05 11.54
N GLY A 59 0.24 11.02 12.36
CA GLY A 59 -0.77 11.04 13.42
C GLY A 59 -0.49 10.00 14.50
N GLY A 60 -1.48 9.76 15.37
CA GLY A 60 -1.38 8.73 16.41
C GLY A 60 -0.92 9.23 17.79
N TYR A 61 -0.83 10.56 18.00
CA TYR A 61 -0.62 11.09 19.34
C TYR A 61 -1.90 10.95 20.18
N GLU A 62 -1.80 10.21 21.28
CA GLU A 62 -2.89 10.03 22.25
C GLU A 62 -2.53 10.49 23.67
N GLY A 63 -1.35 11.11 23.84
CA GLY A 63 -0.86 11.57 25.13
C GLY A 63 -1.59 12.79 25.71
N ALA A 64 -1.01 13.34 26.78
CA ALA A 64 -1.57 14.47 27.49
C ALA A 64 -1.76 15.71 26.58
N PRO A 65 -2.78 16.55 26.83
CA PRO A 65 -2.98 17.75 26.02
C PRO A 65 -1.78 18.69 26.05
N LEU A 66 -1.29 19.10 24.87
CA LEU A 66 -0.22 20.09 24.73
C LEU A 66 -0.79 21.45 24.31
N GLY A 67 -0.30 22.51 24.94
CA GLY A 67 -0.77 23.88 24.71
C GLY A 67 -0.03 24.64 23.62
N ALA A 68 -0.32 25.94 23.53
CA ALA A 68 0.32 26.87 22.60
C ALA A 68 1.85 26.77 22.67
N GLY A 69 2.51 26.83 21.52
CA GLY A 69 3.95 26.69 21.36
C GLY A 69 4.43 25.24 21.21
N SER A 70 3.55 24.24 21.31
CA SER A 70 3.89 22.86 20.95
C SER A 70 4.09 22.71 19.44
N VAL A 71 5.02 21.82 19.06
CA VAL A 71 5.47 21.64 17.67
C VAL A 71 5.61 20.16 17.34
N LEU A 72 4.94 19.72 16.27
CA LEU A 72 5.20 18.46 15.59
C LEU A 72 6.21 18.71 14.46
N THR A 73 7.33 18.01 14.47
CA THR A 73 8.37 18.11 13.44
C THR A 73 8.51 16.79 12.72
N LEU A 74 8.51 16.83 11.39
CA LEU A 74 8.94 15.73 10.53
C LEU A 74 10.33 16.03 10.00
N THR A 75 11.24 15.07 10.15
CA THR A 75 12.53 15.06 9.43
C THR A 75 12.37 14.19 8.20
N ALA A 76 12.71 14.74 7.03
CA ALA A 76 12.56 14.05 5.76
C ALA A 76 13.54 12.86 5.69
N PRO A 77 13.11 11.68 5.20
CA PRO A 77 14.03 10.59 4.94
C PRO A 77 15.05 10.97 3.85
N ALA A 78 16.19 10.28 3.86
CA ALA A 78 17.22 10.45 2.84
C ALA A 78 16.64 10.25 1.43
N GLY A 79 17.06 11.08 0.47
CA GLY A 79 16.54 11.05 -0.90
C GLY A 79 15.20 11.75 -1.10
N THR A 80 14.68 12.45 -0.08
CA THR A 80 13.45 13.27 -0.19
C THR A 80 13.66 14.71 0.26
N ARG A 81 12.71 15.58 -0.08
CA ARG A 81 12.56 16.91 0.50
C ARG A 81 11.12 17.17 0.84
N VAL A 82 10.85 17.76 2.00
CA VAL A 82 9.54 18.35 2.30
C VAL A 82 9.38 19.62 1.48
N THR A 83 8.29 19.70 0.73
CA THR A 83 7.96 20.84 -0.13
C THR A 83 6.69 21.56 0.30
N GLY A 84 5.91 20.97 1.20
CA GLY A 84 4.67 21.58 1.66
C GLY A 84 4.13 21.04 2.98
N VAL A 85 3.31 21.87 3.62
CA VAL A 85 2.58 21.61 4.85
C VAL A 85 1.16 22.16 4.69
N PRO A 86 0.30 21.46 3.92
CA PRO A 86 -0.96 22.02 3.43
C PRO A 86 -2.05 22.10 4.50
N PHE A 87 -1.81 21.61 5.72
CA PHE A 87 -2.82 21.61 6.76
C PHE A 87 -3.15 23.04 7.21
N ALA A 88 -4.39 23.43 6.97
CA ALA A 88 -4.94 24.70 7.41
C ALA A 88 -6.09 24.44 8.39
N ALA A 89 -5.80 24.52 9.68
CA ALA A 89 -6.82 24.52 10.74
C ALA A 89 -6.54 25.67 11.71
N SER A 90 -7.60 26.18 12.35
CA SER A 90 -7.48 27.26 13.32
C SER A 90 -6.50 26.88 14.43
N GLY A 91 -5.52 27.75 14.67
CA GLY A 91 -4.50 27.54 15.68
C GLY A 91 -3.31 26.69 15.25
N PHE A 92 -3.20 26.22 14.00
CA PHE A 92 -1.98 25.56 13.51
C PHE A 92 -1.26 26.40 12.46
N ARG A 93 0.07 26.44 12.55
CA ARG A 93 0.94 27.08 11.57
C ARG A 93 1.98 26.10 11.07
N GLY A 94 1.90 25.75 9.79
CA GLY A 94 2.91 24.97 9.10
C GLY A 94 4.14 25.80 8.71
N SER A 95 5.33 25.21 8.75
CA SER A 95 6.54 25.78 8.14
C SER A 95 7.44 24.68 7.58
N VAL A 96 8.12 24.96 6.47
CA VAL A 96 9.13 24.09 5.87
C VAL A 96 10.50 24.70 6.10
N ALA A 97 11.46 23.92 6.60
CA ALA A 97 12.82 24.38 6.83
C ALA A 97 13.53 24.67 5.49
N ALA A 98 14.50 25.58 5.52
CA ALA A 98 15.33 25.86 4.35
C ALA A 98 15.98 24.56 3.82
N GLY A 99 15.84 24.32 2.51
CA GLY A 99 16.30 23.08 1.87
C GLY A 99 15.38 21.87 2.05
N GLY A 100 14.27 21.98 2.78
CA GLY A 100 13.25 20.92 2.86
C GLY A 100 13.68 19.65 3.62
N HIS A 101 14.73 19.70 4.43
CA HIS A 101 15.17 18.55 5.24
C HIS A 101 14.22 18.26 6.41
N SER A 102 13.39 19.23 6.78
CA SER A 102 12.35 19.07 7.79
C SER A 102 11.22 20.05 7.55
N ALA A 103 10.09 19.77 8.18
CA ALA A 103 8.97 20.69 8.28
C ALA A 103 8.26 20.49 9.62
N SER A 104 7.47 21.48 10.01
CA SER A 104 6.79 21.45 11.29
C SER A 104 5.40 22.05 11.23
N TYR A 105 4.55 21.60 12.15
CA TYR A 105 3.31 22.25 12.54
C TYR A 105 3.48 22.77 13.96
N ALA A 106 3.26 24.07 14.16
CA ALA A 106 3.25 24.69 15.48
C ALA A 106 1.81 25.03 15.88
N PHE A 107 1.40 24.64 17.08
CA PHE A 107 0.12 25.05 17.64
C PHE A 107 0.24 26.44 18.27
N GLN A 108 -0.55 27.40 17.78
CA GLN A 108 -0.62 28.79 18.20
C GLN A 108 -1.96 29.15 18.85
N GLY A 109 -2.88 28.19 18.98
CA GLY A 109 -4.19 28.41 19.57
C GLY A 109 -4.15 28.57 21.09
N THR A 110 -5.22 29.14 21.66
CA THR A 110 -5.35 29.41 23.10
C THR A 110 -6.00 28.27 23.90
N ALA A 111 -6.59 27.27 23.22
CA ALA A 111 -7.25 26.11 23.84
C ALA A 111 -6.41 24.84 23.67
N ALA A 112 -5.78 24.38 24.76
CA ALA A 112 -4.83 23.25 24.76
C ALA A 112 -5.50 21.86 24.78
N ALA A 113 -6.80 21.76 25.06
CA ALA A 113 -7.46 20.46 25.24
C ALA A 113 -7.62 19.72 23.90
N GLY A 114 -6.77 18.72 23.65
CA GLY A 114 -6.91 17.81 22.51
C GLY A 114 -6.49 18.40 21.16
N ALA A 115 -5.67 19.45 21.13
CA ALA A 115 -5.20 20.04 19.87
C ALA A 115 -4.50 19.01 18.98
N TRP A 116 -3.71 18.10 19.57
CA TRP A 116 -2.97 17.06 18.86
C TRP A 116 -3.63 15.67 18.89
N HIS A 117 -4.54 15.45 19.84
CA HIS A 117 -5.06 14.12 20.15
C HIS A 117 -5.94 13.59 19.02
N GLY A 118 -5.62 12.39 18.51
CA GLY A 118 -6.38 11.74 17.43
C GLY A 118 -6.38 12.50 16.10
N ARG A 119 -5.44 13.43 15.89
CA ARG A 119 -5.33 14.21 14.65
C ARG A 119 -4.22 13.70 13.75
N THR A 120 -4.36 14.05 12.48
CA THR A 120 -3.40 13.73 11.42
C THR A 120 -2.95 15.01 10.73
N PHE A 121 -1.65 15.07 10.44
CA PHE A 121 -0.94 16.22 9.92
C PHE A 121 -0.25 15.83 8.59
N PRO A 122 -0.75 16.30 7.44
CA PRO A 122 -0.15 16.00 6.14
C PRO A 122 1.18 16.73 5.93
N PHE A 123 2.20 16.03 5.47
CA PHE A 123 3.45 16.62 4.95
C PHE A 123 3.60 16.25 3.48
N VAL A 124 3.94 17.20 2.63
CA VAL A 124 4.20 16.92 1.20
C VAL A 124 5.68 16.67 1.03
N LEU A 125 6.04 15.44 0.67
CA LEU A 125 7.41 15.04 0.38
C LEU A 125 7.57 14.83 -1.12
N THR A 126 8.67 15.31 -1.68
CA THR A 126 9.12 15.01 -3.03
C THR A 126 10.25 14.00 -2.97
N VAL A 127 10.12 12.90 -3.71
CA VAL A 127 11.14 11.85 -3.84
C VAL A 127 12.06 12.18 -5.02
N SER A 128 13.36 11.88 -4.88
CA SER A 128 14.33 12.03 -5.97
C SER A 128 13.87 11.30 -7.25
N PRO A 129 14.06 11.87 -8.46
CA PRO A 129 13.80 11.16 -9.71
C PRO A 129 14.71 9.93 -9.89
N ASP A 130 15.89 9.92 -9.28
CA ASP A 130 16.85 8.81 -9.36
C ASP A 130 16.61 7.73 -8.30
N ALA A 131 15.54 7.84 -7.51
CA ALA A 131 15.22 6.87 -6.48
C ALA A 131 14.75 5.56 -7.11
N GLU A 132 15.34 4.43 -6.70
CA GLU A 132 14.98 3.12 -7.24
C GLU A 132 13.63 2.64 -6.65
N PRO A 133 12.66 2.24 -7.48
CA PRO A 133 11.40 1.66 -7.03
C PRO A 133 11.59 0.49 -6.05
N GLY A 134 10.71 0.41 -5.05
CA GLY A 134 10.76 -0.59 -3.97
C GLY A 134 11.72 -0.25 -2.83
N THR A 135 12.57 0.78 -3.00
CA THR A 135 13.46 1.22 -1.93
C THR A 135 12.69 1.79 -0.75
N ARG A 136 12.95 1.31 0.46
CA ARG A 136 12.48 1.92 1.71
C ARG A 136 13.46 2.99 2.16
N LEU A 137 13.03 4.23 2.21
CA LEU A 137 13.89 5.38 2.52
C LEU A 137 14.12 5.48 4.04
N PRO A 138 15.39 5.59 4.50
CA PRO A 138 15.74 5.59 5.92
C PRO A 138 15.62 6.98 6.56
N ASP A 139 15.77 7.03 7.88
CA ASP A 139 15.95 8.26 8.68
C ASP A 139 14.75 9.21 8.77
N CYS A 140 13.55 8.76 8.40
CA CYS A 140 12.35 9.54 8.66
C CYS A 140 11.95 9.48 10.13
N THR A 141 11.86 10.64 10.76
CA THR A 141 11.49 10.78 12.18
C THR A 141 10.38 11.79 12.38
N LEU A 142 9.58 11.53 13.41
CA LEU A 142 8.53 12.41 13.90
C LEU A 142 8.81 12.74 15.37
N ASP A 143 8.85 14.03 15.72
CA ASP A 143 9.08 14.51 17.08
C ASP A 143 7.97 15.49 17.46
N LEU A 144 7.22 15.18 18.52
CA LEU A 144 6.27 16.12 19.13
C LEU A 144 6.86 16.72 20.41
N ARG A 145 7.01 18.04 20.43
CA ARG A 145 7.61 18.81 21.53
C ARG A 145 6.63 19.82 22.09
N ASP A 146 6.73 20.10 23.39
CA ASP A 146 6.00 21.23 24.00
C ASP A 146 6.73 22.56 23.79
N ALA A 147 6.13 23.65 24.30
CA ALA A 147 6.68 25.00 24.21
C ALA A 147 8.03 25.17 24.93
N LYS A 148 8.38 24.28 25.87
CA LYS A 148 9.68 24.28 26.56
C LYS A 148 10.74 23.48 25.79
N GLY A 149 10.35 22.82 24.70
CA GLY A 149 11.21 21.95 23.90
C GLY A 149 11.32 20.52 24.43
N THR A 150 10.58 20.18 25.48
CA THR A 150 10.53 18.81 26.00
C THR A 150 9.84 17.90 24.98
N VAL A 151 10.47 16.78 24.64
CA VAL A 151 9.90 15.78 23.74
C VAL A 151 8.85 14.98 24.50
N HIS A 152 7.62 14.99 23.99
CA HIS A 152 6.49 14.22 24.55
C HIS A 152 6.28 12.90 23.82
N GLN A 153 6.57 12.86 22.52
CA GLN A 153 6.48 11.63 21.73
C GLN A 153 7.48 11.65 20.59
N ARG A 154 8.09 10.49 20.33
CA ARG A 154 8.87 10.21 19.13
C ARG A 154 8.13 9.19 18.29
N GLY A 155 8.46 9.19 17.02
CA GLY A 155 7.83 8.36 16.02
C GLY A 155 8.70 8.21 14.79
N GLY A 156 8.29 7.30 13.92
CA GLY A 156 8.91 7.09 12.62
C GLY A 156 7.97 7.43 11.48
N CYS A 157 8.53 7.56 10.28
CA CYS A 157 7.72 7.32 9.10
C CYS A 157 8.37 6.31 8.15
N ALA A 158 7.55 5.62 7.38
CA ALA A 158 7.99 4.71 6.34
C ALA A 158 7.61 5.25 4.96
N VAL A 159 8.60 5.75 4.22
CA VAL A 159 8.42 6.14 2.83
C VAL A 159 9.04 5.08 1.94
N THR A 160 8.23 4.49 1.07
CA THR A 160 8.68 3.55 0.05
C THR A 160 8.60 4.22 -1.32
N VAL A 161 9.64 4.01 -2.14
CA VAL A 161 9.63 4.49 -3.52
C VAL A 161 8.66 3.64 -4.34
N GLY A 162 7.66 4.27 -4.93
CA GLY A 162 6.65 3.62 -5.77
C GLY A 162 7.19 3.22 -7.14
N LEU A 163 6.41 2.45 -7.88
CA LEU A 163 6.66 2.14 -9.28
C LEU A 163 5.75 3.03 -10.14
N PRO A 164 6.28 3.77 -11.13
CA PRO A 164 5.43 4.45 -12.11
C PRO A 164 4.55 3.46 -12.86
N ALA A 165 3.29 3.83 -13.10
CA ALA A 165 2.37 2.99 -13.86
C ALA A 165 2.91 2.68 -15.27
N PRO A 166 2.85 1.42 -15.74
CA PRO A 166 3.16 1.10 -17.11
C PRO A 166 2.10 1.65 -18.05
N THR A 167 2.44 1.81 -19.33
CA THR A 167 1.48 2.04 -20.40
C THR A 167 1.22 0.74 -21.16
N LEU A 168 -0.01 0.57 -21.62
CA LEU A 168 -0.42 -0.48 -22.57
C LEU A 168 -0.98 0.24 -23.80
N SER A 169 -0.12 0.42 -24.80
CA SER A 169 -0.39 1.25 -25.98
C SER A 169 -0.85 0.44 -27.19
N ARG A 170 -0.55 -0.85 -27.21
CA ARG A 170 -1.07 -1.78 -28.21
C ARG A 170 -1.72 -2.99 -27.54
N PRO A 171 -2.80 -3.51 -28.12
CA PRO A 171 -3.53 -3.00 -29.30
C PRO A 171 -4.23 -1.64 -29.07
N ASP A 172 -4.62 -0.97 -30.15
CA ASP A 172 -5.43 0.24 -30.06
C ASP A 172 -6.81 -0.10 -29.47
N SER A 173 -7.24 0.70 -28.49
CA SER A 173 -8.51 0.42 -27.81
C SER A 173 -9.71 0.56 -28.74
N GLY A 174 -10.63 -0.41 -28.68
CA GLY A 174 -11.86 -0.45 -29.47
C GLY A 174 -11.67 -0.95 -30.91
N VAL A 175 -10.45 -1.27 -31.33
CA VAL A 175 -10.18 -1.78 -32.68
C VAL A 175 -10.29 -3.31 -32.70
N ALA A 176 -10.99 -3.83 -33.71
CA ALA A 176 -11.09 -5.28 -33.91
C ALA A 176 -9.73 -5.88 -34.26
N LEU A 177 -9.39 -7.01 -33.64
CA LEU A 177 -8.08 -7.64 -33.73
C LEU A 177 -8.18 -9.17 -33.82
N GLY A 178 -7.10 -9.82 -34.26
CA GLY A 178 -7.00 -11.29 -34.28
C GLY A 178 -6.76 -11.86 -32.88
N GLY A 179 -6.84 -13.19 -32.72
CA GLY A 179 -6.72 -13.84 -31.40
C GLY A 179 -5.36 -13.67 -30.70
N SER A 180 -4.30 -13.31 -31.40
CA SER A 180 -2.95 -13.16 -30.82
C SER A 180 -2.33 -11.80 -31.17
N PRO A 181 -2.91 -10.68 -30.70
CA PRO A 181 -2.35 -9.36 -30.98
C PRO A 181 -0.98 -9.20 -30.31
N GLU A 182 -0.06 -8.49 -30.94
CA GLU A 182 1.11 -7.99 -30.23
C GLU A 182 0.66 -6.91 -29.23
N THR A 183 0.98 -7.11 -27.96
CA THR A 183 0.76 -6.14 -26.89
C THR A 183 2.06 -5.43 -26.58
N SER A 184 2.03 -4.11 -26.45
CA SER A 184 3.25 -3.34 -26.15
C SER A 184 2.97 -2.01 -25.48
N GLY A 185 3.99 -1.47 -24.84
CA GLY A 185 3.96 -0.17 -24.20
C GLY A 185 5.27 0.17 -23.52
N THR A 186 5.18 0.94 -22.45
CA THR A 186 6.33 1.35 -21.64
C THR A 186 6.14 0.97 -20.18
N ALA A 187 7.23 0.74 -19.47
CA ALA A 187 7.26 0.53 -18.02
C ALA A 187 8.62 0.99 -17.48
N TYR A 188 8.76 1.01 -16.15
CA TYR A 188 10.07 1.29 -15.55
C TYR A 188 11.10 0.25 -16.04
N PRO A 189 12.31 0.65 -16.46
CA PRO A 189 13.32 -0.28 -16.98
C PRO A 189 13.59 -1.46 -16.04
N GLY A 190 13.59 -2.68 -16.59
CA GLY A 190 13.79 -3.92 -15.84
C GLY A 190 12.57 -4.42 -15.05
N ALA A 191 11.44 -3.68 -15.04
CA ALA A 191 10.21 -4.18 -14.42
C ALA A 191 9.64 -5.37 -15.18
N GLN A 192 9.10 -6.35 -14.45
CA GLN A 192 8.33 -7.44 -15.02
C GLN A 192 6.92 -6.96 -15.32
N VAL A 193 6.53 -6.96 -16.59
CA VAL A 193 5.18 -6.64 -17.05
C VAL A 193 4.41 -7.93 -17.26
N THR A 194 3.19 -7.98 -16.73
CA THR A 194 2.21 -9.04 -16.95
C THR A 194 0.94 -8.42 -17.51
N VAL A 195 0.50 -8.88 -18.68
CA VAL A 195 -0.77 -8.48 -19.29
C VAL A 195 -1.83 -9.50 -18.88
N VAL A 196 -2.96 -9.01 -18.39
CA VAL A 196 -4.11 -9.82 -18.00
C VAL A 196 -5.36 -9.43 -18.79
N ASP A 197 -6.28 -10.37 -18.92
CA ASP A 197 -7.57 -10.17 -19.59
C ASP A 197 -8.69 -9.72 -18.64
N ALA A 198 -9.93 -9.77 -19.14
CA ALA A 198 -11.12 -9.42 -18.39
C ALA A 198 -11.43 -10.33 -17.18
N LEU A 199 -10.85 -11.53 -17.16
CA LEU A 199 -11.02 -12.56 -16.15
C LEU A 199 -9.80 -12.63 -15.21
N GLU A 200 -8.88 -11.66 -15.30
CA GLU A 200 -7.61 -11.63 -14.57
C GLU A 200 -6.68 -12.82 -14.90
N GLN A 201 -6.86 -13.44 -16.07
CA GLN A 201 -5.98 -14.49 -16.56
C GLN A 201 -4.77 -13.88 -17.25
N GLU A 202 -3.58 -14.41 -16.96
CA GLU A 202 -2.36 -13.99 -17.66
C GLU A 202 -2.47 -14.31 -19.15
N VAL A 203 -2.32 -13.27 -19.96
CA VAL A 203 -2.31 -13.32 -21.42
C VAL A 203 -0.88 -13.52 -21.91
N CYS A 204 0.03 -12.67 -21.44
CA CYS A 204 1.46 -12.77 -21.68
C CYS A 204 2.24 -11.92 -20.67
N SER A 205 3.55 -12.10 -20.67
CA SER A 205 4.46 -11.34 -19.82
C SER A 205 5.78 -11.01 -20.55
N ALA A 206 6.40 -9.91 -20.16
CA ALA A 206 7.69 -9.45 -20.69
C ALA A 206 8.42 -8.58 -19.67
N THR A 207 9.75 -8.58 -19.71
CA THR A 207 10.55 -7.63 -18.94
C THR A 207 10.78 -6.37 -19.77
N ALA A 208 10.57 -5.20 -19.16
CA ALA A 208 10.86 -3.93 -19.82
C ALA A 208 12.35 -3.77 -20.10
N ALA A 209 12.68 -3.37 -21.32
CA ALA A 209 14.03 -3.13 -21.77
C ALA A 209 14.65 -1.90 -21.06
N PRO A 210 15.97 -1.67 -21.19
CA PRO A 210 16.64 -0.51 -20.58
C PRO A 210 16.08 0.85 -21.00
N ASP A 211 15.45 0.94 -22.18
CA ASP A 211 14.77 2.15 -22.66
C ASP A 211 13.31 2.25 -22.19
N GLY A 212 12.84 1.29 -21.39
CA GLY A 212 11.50 1.22 -20.85
C GLY A 212 10.48 0.55 -21.77
N THR A 213 10.85 0.18 -23.00
CA THR A 213 9.92 -0.49 -23.92
C THR A 213 9.69 -1.94 -23.53
N TRP A 214 8.49 -2.45 -23.81
CA TRP A 214 8.17 -3.87 -23.65
C TRP A 214 7.17 -4.31 -24.72
N SER A 215 7.23 -5.58 -25.11
CA SER A 215 6.27 -6.22 -26.01
C SER A 215 6.10 -7.70 -25.65
N CYS A 216 4.88 -8.20 -25.73
CA CYS A 216 4.60 -9.64 -25.65
C CYS A 216 3.41 -10.04 -26.53
N VAL A 217 3.39 -11.30 -26.95
CA VAL A 217 2.31 -11.92 -27.71
C VAL A 217 1.64 -12.96 -26.83
N PRO A 218 0.29 -13.07 -26.83
CA PRO A 218 -0.42 -14.11 -26.11
C PRO A 218 0.08 -15.51 -26.47
N GLY A 219 0.40 -16.32 -25.45
CA GLY A 219 0.78 -17.72 -25.66
C GLY A 219 -0.40 -18.60 -26.07
N ILE A 220 -1.62 -18.20 -25.67
CA ILE A 220 -2.89 -18.80 -26.05
C ILE A 220 -3.71 -17.71 -26.75
N PRO A 221 -4.35 -17.99 -27.90
CA PRO A 221 -5.25 -17.04 -28.53
C PRO A 221 -6.36 -16.59 -27.57
N LEU A 222 -6.58 -15.28 -27.54
CA LEU A 222 -7.67 -14.65 -26.82
C LEU A 222 -9.03 -15.17 -27.34
N ALA A 223 -10.00 -15.27 -26.44
CA ALA A 223 -11.34 -15.68 -26.78
C ALA A 223 -12.01 -14.66 -27.72
N ALA A 224 -12.75 -15.16 -28.72
CA ALA A 224 -13.51 -14.32 -29.64
C ALA A 224 -14.57 -13.48 -28.89
N GLY A 225 -14.81 -12.26 -29.37
CA GLY A 225 -15.77 -11.32 -28.79
C GLY A 225 -15.13 -10.17 -28.02
N PRO A 226 -15.94 -9.39 -27.27
CA PRO A 226 -15.46 -8.26 -26.50
C PRO A 226 -14.62 -8.70 -25.30
N GLY A 227 -13.58 -7.93 -24.98
CA GLY A 227 -12.72 -8.15 -23.82
C GLY A 227 -12.01 -6.87 -23.38
N ARG A 228 -11.14 -7.01 -22.38
CA ARG A 228 -10.22 -5.95 -21.96
C ARG A 228 -8.82 -6.51 -21.76
N LEU A 229 -7.81 -5.67 -21.89
CA LEU A 229 -6.45 -5.97 -21.48
C LEU A 229 -5.97 -4.90 -20.48
N GLN A 230 -5.15 -5.33 -19.52
CA GLN A 230 -4.50 -4.45 -18.57
C GLN A 230 -3.09 -4.95 -18.27
N ALA A 231 -2.12 -4.06 -18.21
CA ALA A 231 -0.74 -4.40 -17.88
C ALA A 231 -0.46 -4.06 -16.41
N THR A 232 0.20 -4.97 -15.69
CA THR A 232 0.74 -4.73 -14.36
C THR A 232 2.26 -4.86 -14.41
N ALA A 233 2.97 -3.81 -14.00
CA ALA A 233 4.42 -3.85 -13.82
C ALA A 233 4.73 -4.16 -12.35
N THR A 234 5.75 -4.99 -12.13
CA THR A 234 6.27 -5.31 -10.79
C THR A 234 7.79 -5.21 -10.78
N LEU A 235 8.33 -4.57 -9.75
CA LEU A 235 9.77 -4.44 -9.52
C LEU A 235 10.04 -4.30 -8.03
N ASN A 236 11.02 -5.04 -7.49
CA ASN A 236 11.46 -4.91 -6.09
C ASN A 236 10.32 -4.95 -5.04
N GLY A 237 9.26 -5.72 -5.31
CA GLY A 237 8.12 -5.89 -4.39
C GLY A 237 7.07 -4.76 -4.43
N VAL A 238 7.22 -3.78 -5.31
CA VAL A 238 6.17 -2.79 -5.62
C VAL A 238 5.57 -3.08 -7.01
N SER A 239 4.28 -2.76 -7.17
CA SER A 239 3.56 -2.95 -8.42
C SER A 239 2.75 -1.71 -8.77
N ALA A 240 2.54 -1.52 -10.07
CA ALA A 240 1.66 -0.49 -10.60
C ALA A 240 0.96 -1.01 -11.86
N THR A 241 -0.25 -0.51 -12.11
CA THR A 241 -1.13 -1.03 -13.16
C THR A 241 -1.45 0.07 -14.16
N SER A 242 -1.49 -0.29 -15.44
CA SER A 242 -1.86 0.61 -16.54
C SER A 242 -3.35 0.95 -16.51
N GLU A 243 -3.73 1.91 -17.35
CA GLU A 243 -5.11 2.01 -17.83
C GLU A 243 -5.53 0.73 -18.55
N GLN A 244 -6.83 0.45 -18.54
CA GLN A 244 -7.41 -0.66 -19.29
C GLN A 244 -7.63 -0.26 -20.74
N ILE A 245 -7.46 -1.21 -21.65
CA ILE A 245 -7.88 -1.06 -23.04
C ILE A 245 -9.01 -2.04 -23.35
N ASP A 246 -10.07 -1.55 -23.96
CA ASP A 246 -11.12 -2.40 -24.50
C ASP A 246 -10.69 -3.00 -25.84
N ILE A 247 -10.99 -4.28 -26.07
CA ILE A 247 -10.66 -5.00 -27.29
C ILE A 247 -11.88 -5.76 -27.83
N THR A 248 -11.88 -6.07 -29.13
CA THR A 248 -12.82 -7.02 -29.73
C THR A 248 -12.06 -7.99 -30.61
N VAL A 249 -12.05 -9.27 -30.22
CA VAL A 249 -11.36 -10.33 -30.97
C VAL A 249 -12.31 -10.87 -32.04
N ALA A 250 -11.87 -10.86 -33.30
CA ALA A 250 -12.62 -11.46 -34.39
C ALA A 250 -12.74 -12.99 -34.21
N GLY A 251 -13.93 -13.53 -34.50
CA GLY A 251 -14.21 -14.97 -34.45
C GLY A 251 -13.91 -15.69 -35.75
#